data_AF-A0A349A432-F1
#
_entry.id   AF-A0A349A432-F1
#
_cell.length_a   1.000
_cell.length_b   1.000
_cell.length_c   1.000
_cell.angle_alpha   90.00
_cell.angle_beta   90.00
_cell.angle_gamma   90.00
#
_symmetry.space_group_name_H-M   'P 1'
#
loop_
_entity.id
_entity.type
_entity.pdbx_description
1 polymer ?
#
loop_
_entity_poly.entity_id
_entity_poly.type
_entity_poly.pdbx_seq_one_letter_code
_entity_poly.pdbx_strand_id
1 'polypeptide(L)'
;MNTAFLQDALIYLATALVFVPVAKRLGLGSVLGYLIGGILIGPHFLGLIGGEGKDILHFAEFGVVMMLFLIGLELEPAHLWRMRRLILGTGVVQMGVTTLCFLGACLLLGFPWQAALASGLALSMSSTAIVLQTLKEKGLDRTQSGRSAFAVLLFQDVAVIPILAALPLLALYTAPVPAGASRTFLEGLPGWAQTVALLGTVGLVILGGRFVAVPFLRFIARLRLRELFTVSALFIVVATAYIMGRVGLSPALGTFLAGVVLANSEYRHELESDIEPFKGLLLGLFFIAVGASINFHLIVIRPLEILALVGGAVAIKFLALCLTGRVARMTFDQTLLFSVSLAQVGEFAFVLFSFMYQLHLLPAEWTDRMMGVTAISMTVTPLLLLVSERLILPRFGTRETEEKATDAVDLHPPVIIAGFGPFGSTVGRFLRANGVQATILDTDSDRVDLLRKMGFKVFYGDATRLDILQAAGADRARILIAAIGSPDINQELVEKVQRRFPHLTLMVRAQGRPDAYTLMDMGIRNIYRESLDTSVRLGVDALVKLGFRRYSATRAGQNFLKYDEAAMHRLAPHRHDESAYIFTTREQVELQERLLTHDREANPALNDHAWDSEVRADHPPDAGTGP
;
A
#
# COMPACT_ATOMS: atom_id res chain seq x y z
N MET A 1 30.07 6.61 29.36
CA MET A 1 29.39 5.80 28.33
C MET A 1 29.98 4.40 28.39
N ASN A 2 29.18 3.37 28.65
CA ASN A 2 29.69 2.00 28.65
C ASN A 2 30.15 1.65 27.23
N THR A 3 31.40 1.21 27.07
CA THR A 3 31.97 0.73 25.80
C THR A 3 31.11 -0.37 25.16
N ALA A 4 30.40 -1.15 25.99
CA ALA A 4 29.43 -2.15 25.55
C ALA A 4 28.26 -1.57 24.73
N PHE A 5 27.73 -0.40 25.09
CA PHE A 5 26.62 0.22 24.35
C PHE A 5 27.05 0.65 22.94
N LEU A 6 28.25 1.26 22.82
CA LEU A 6 28.80 1.66 21.54
C LEU A 6 29.14 0.44 20.66
N GLN A 7 29.60 -0.64 21.27
CA GLN A 7 29.85 -1.90 20.58
C GLN A 7 28.55 -2.49 20.01
N ASP A 8 27.49 -2.60 20.82
CA ASP A 8 26.21 -3.14 20.38
C ASP A 8 25.59 -2.26 19.26
N ALA A 9 25.66 -0.92 19.41
CA ALA A 9 25.22 0.02 18.37
C ALA A 9 26.02 -0.13 17.06
N LEU A 10 27.34 -0.30 17.15
CA LEU A 10 28.20 -0.54 15.99
C LEU A 10 27.83 -1.85 15.29
N ILE A 11 27.59 -2.92 16.03
CA ILE A 11 27.21 -4.21 15.46
C ILE A 11 25.84 -4.12 14.78
N TYR A 12 24.85 -3.47 15.40
CA TYR A 12 23.54 -3.26 14.78
C TYR A 12 23.62 -2.45 13.48
N LEU A 13 24.38 -1.35 13.47
CA LEU A 13 24.57 -0.52 12.27
C LEU A 13 25.33 -1.28 11.17
N ALA A 14 26.40 -1.99 11.52
CA ALA A 14 27.16 -2.80 10.57
C ALA A 14 26.29 -3.92 9.96
N THR A 15 25.44 -4.54 10.77
CA THR A 15 24.48 -5.55 10.32
C THR A 15 23.52 -4.96 9.29
N ALA A 16 22.93 -3.80 9.57
CA ALA A 16 22.07 -3.11 8.62
C ALA A 16 22.79 -2.80 7.30
N LEU A 17 24.02 -2.28 7.36
CA LEU A 17 24.82 -1.92 6.18
C LEU A 17 25.19 -3.11 5.29
N VAL A 18 25.29 -4.32 5.84
CA VAL A 18 25.66 -5.53 5.10
C VAL A 18 24.42 -6.30 4.63
N PHE A 19 23.51 -6.63 5.54
CA PHE A 19 22.41 -7.56 5.24
C PHE A 19 21.29 -6.93 4.41
N VAL A 20 21.04 -5.63 4.56
CA VAL A 20 19.97 -4.96 3.79
C VAL A 20 20.31 -4.87 2.29
N PRO A 21 21.51 -4.43 1.86
CA PRO A 21 21.86 -4.45 0.45
C PRO A 21 21.89 -5.86 -0.15
N VAL A 22 22.33 -6.86 0.62
CA VAL A 22 22.32 -8.27 0.18
C VAL A 22 20.89 -8.76 -0.05
N ALA A 23 19.98 -8.53 0.90
CA ALA A 23 18.57 -8.89 0.76
C ALA A 23 17.95 -8.22 -0.47
N LYS A 24 18.19 -6.92 -0.65
CA LYS A 24 17.67 -6.17 -1.82
C LYS A 24 18.20 -6.70 -3.15
N ARG A 25 19.48 -7.10 -3.21
CA ARG A 25 20.06 -7.74 -4.43
C ARG A 25 19.46 -9.11 -4.74
N LEU A 26 19.02 -9.84 -3.71
CA LEU A 26 18.34 -11.13 -3.86
C LEU A 26 16.84 -10.97 -4.19
N GLY A 27 16.34 -9.73 -4.37
CA GLY A 27 14.93 -9.45 -4.61
C GLY A 27 14.06 -9.60 -3.35
N LEU A 28 14.66 -9.61 -2.17
CA LEU A 28 13.97 -9.64 -0.88
C LEU A 28 13.78 -8.21 -0.35
N GLY A 29 12.69 -7.98 0.37
CA GLY A 29 12.44 -6.70 1.05
C GLY A 29 13.50 -6.40 2.14
N SER A 30 13.71 -5.12 2.46
CA SER A 30 14.67 -4.67 3.48
C SER A 30 14.39 -5.24 4.86
N VAL A 31 13.11 -5.43 5.19
CA VAL A 31 12.62 -6.07 6.43
C VAL A 31 13.26 -7.44 6.65
N LEU A 32 13.31 -8.28 5.62
CA LEU A 32 13.94 -9.61 5.71
C LEU A 32 15.44 -9.51 5.95
N GLY A 33 16.11 -8.51 5.35
CA GLY A 33 17.53 -8.26 5.60
C GLY A 33 17.83 -7.93 7.06
N TYR A 34 17.01 -7.07 7.67
CA TYR A 34 17.13 -6.75 9.10
C TYR A 34 16.87 -7.96 10.00
N LEU A 35 15.82 -8.73 9.71
CA LEU A 35 15.45 -9.92 10.50
C LEU A 35 16.55 -11.00 10.44
N ILE A 36 17.05 -11.32 9.24
CA ILE A 36 18.14 -12.28 9.04
C ILE A 36 19.40 -11.81 9.75
N GLY A 37 19.74 -10.52 9.62
CA GLY A 37 20.87 -9.92 10.32
C GLY A 37 20.77 -10.09 11.84
N GLY A 38 19.59 -9.81 12.40
CA GLY A 38 19.29 -10.02 13.82
C GLY A 38 19.46 -11.46 14.29
N ILE A 39 18.92 -12.43 13.54
CA ILE A 39 19.07 -13.86 13.85
C ILE A 39 20.55 -14.26 13.89
N LEU A 40 21.35 -13.76 12.93
CA LEU A 40 22.76 -14.12 12.82
C LEU A 40 23.60 -13.52 13.95
N ILE A 41 23.42 -12.24 14.28
CA ILE A 41 24.20 -11.59 15.35
C ILE A 41 23.70 -11.93 16.76
N GLY A 42 22.49 -12.50 16.86
CA GLY A 42 21.82 -12.80 18.12
C GLY A 42 22.56 -13.82 18.99
N PRO A 43 22.19 -13.91 20.29
CA PRO A 43 22.80 -14.77 21.29
C PRO A 43 22.73 -16.25 20.93
N HIS A 44 21.69 -16.65 20.19
CA HIS A 44 21.43 -18.04 19.83
C HIS A 44 22.17 -18.50 18.56
N PHE A 45 22.95 -17.64 17.90
CA PHE A 45 23.73 -18.00 16.71
C PHE A 45 25.21 -17.58 16.82
N LEU A 46 25.60 -16.36 16.44
CA LEU A 46 27.00 -15.89 16.58
C LEU A 46 27.32 -15.35 17.98
N GLY A 47 26.31 -14.97 18.77
CA GLY A 47 26.52 -14.45 20.12
C GLY A 47 27.22 -13.09 20.19
N LEU A 48 27.20 -12.32 19.10
CA LEU A 48 27.88 -11.01 19.03
C LEU A 48 27.20 -9.97 19.94
N ILE A 49 25.90 -10.14 20.17
CA ILE A 49 25.08 -9.30 21.05
C ILE A 49 24.36 -10.21 22.05
N GLY A 50 24.20 -9.76 23.29
CA GLY A 50 23.39 -10.48 24.28
C GLY A 50 24.11 -11.48 25.18
N GLY A 51 25.45 -11.55 25.15
CA GLY A 51 26.22 -12.34 26.13
C GLY A 51 26.21 -11.70 27.54
N GLU A 52 26.27 -12.54 28.57
CA GLU A 52 26.44 -12.24 30.01
C GLU A 52 25.86 -10.90 30.49
N GLY A 53 24.55 -10.87 30.82
CA GLY A 53 23.92 -9.73 31.50
C GLY A 53 23.57 -8.53 30.61
N LYS A 54 23.63 -8.66 29.28
CA LYS A 54 23.21 -7.61 28.34
C LYS A 54 21.70 -7.66 28.04
N ASP A 55 21.03 -6.54 28.30
CA ASP A 55 19.61 -6.32 28.12
C ASP A 55 19.17 -6.22 26.64
N ILE A 56 19.18 -7.35 25.91
CA ILE A 56 18.56 -7.44 24.56
C ILE A 56 17.09 -7.00 24.60
N LEU A 57 16.39 -7.33 25.69
CA LEU A 57 14.98 -6.98 25.88
C LEU A 57 14.76 -5.46 25.81
N HIS A 58 15.63 -4.65 26.43
CA HIS A 58 15.44 -3.19 26.45
C HIS A 58 15.61 -2.57 25.05
N PHE A 59 16.52 -3.11 24.24
CA PHE A 59 16.67 -2.69 22.83
C PHE A 59 15.50 -3.15 21.97
N ALA A 60 15.00 -4.37 22.18
CA ALA A 60 13.82 -4.88 21.49
C ALA A 60 12.56 -4.07 21.84
N GLU A 61 12.36 -3.77 23.12
CA GLU A 61 11.27 -2.91 23.60
C GLU A 61 11.37 -1.51 23.00
N PHE A 62 12.56 -0.91 22.95
CA PHE A 62 12.75 0.40 22.33
C PHE A 62 12.41 0.36 20.81
N GLY A 63 12.85 -0.66 20.09
CA GLY A 63 12.49 -0.86 18.68
C GLY A 63 10.98 -0.99 18.47
N VAL A 64 10.29 -1.78 19.29
CA VAL A 64 8.83 -1.95 19.27
C VAL A 64 8.12 -0.62 19.52
N VAL A 65 8.55 0.11 20.56
CA VAL A 65 7.98 1.40 20.96
C VAL A 65 8.07 2.42 19.84
N MET A 66 9.23 2.49 19.16
CA MET A 66 9.44 3.42 18.04
C MET A 66 8.69 2.99 16.78
N MET A 67 8.61 1.68 16.50
CA MET A 67 7.81 1.17 15.39
C MET A 67 6.33 1.51 15.56
N LEU A 68 5.77 1.25 16.73
CA LEU A 68 4.37 1.55 17.01
C LEU A 68 4.06 3.05 16.98
N PHE A 69 5.02 3.90 17.36
CA PHE A 69 4.89 5.34 17.17
C PHE A 69 4.80 5.73 15.70
N LEU A 70 5.73 5.24 14.87
CA LEU A 70 5.74 5.51 13.43
C LEU A 70 4.44 5.08 12.77
N ILE A 71 3.98 3.86 13.08
CA ILE A 71 2.72 3.33 12.57
C ILE A 71 1.55 4.20 13.03
N GLY A 72 1.52 4.58 14.31
CA GLY A 72 0.51 5.50 14.83
C GLY A 72 0.49 6.84 14.07
N LEU A 73 1.66 7.35 13.69
CA LEU A 73 1.81 8.59 12.93
C LEU A 73 1.33 8.46 11.47
N GLU A 74 1.52 7.29 10.86
CA GLU A 74 1.06 6.98 9.49
C GLU A 74 -0.46 6.80 9.39
N LEU A 75 -1.11 6.41 10.48
CA LEU A 75 -2.56 6.21 10.50
C LEU A 75 -3.28 7.55 10.47
N GLU A 76 -3.92 7.85 9.33
CA GLU A 76 -4.78 9.03 9.15
C GLU A 76 -6.25 8.69 9.45
N PRO A 77 -6.82 9.06 10.62
CA PRO A 77 -8.16 8.62 11.02
C PRO A 77 -9.27 9.11 10.06
N ALA A 78 -9.09 10.30 9.49
CA ALA A 78 -10.01 10.86 8.51
C ALA A 78 -10.05 10.03 7.21
N HIS A 79 -8.89 9.57 6.75
CA HIS A 79 -8.77 8.72 5.57
C HIS A 79 -9.44 7.36 5.80
N LEU A 80 -9.18 6.74 6.96
CA LEU A 80 -9.81 5.49 7.38
C LEU A 80 -11.34 5.60 7.39
N TRP A 81 -11.87 6.70 7.94
CA TRP A 81 -13.32 6.93 8.01
C TRP A 81 -13.98 7.05 6.64
N ARG A 82 -13.28 7.63 5.66
CA ARG A 82 -13.74 7.72 4.26
C ARG A 82 -13.78 6.34 3.60
N MET A 83 -12.85 5.45 3.96
CA MET A 83 -12.73 4.09 3.44
C MET A 83 -13.48 3.02 4.26
N ARG A 84 -14.21 3.42 5.31
CA ARG A 84 -14.86 2.50 6.27
C ARG A 84 -15.70 1.39 5.65
N ARG A 85 -16.38 1.64 4.51
CA ARG A 85 -17.19 0.61 3.83
C ARG A 85 -16.34 -0.51 3.24
N LEU A 86 -15.16 -0.17 2.73
CA LEU A 86 -14.20 -1.14 2.19
C LEU A 86 -13.50 -1.89 3.33
N ILE A 87 -13.05 -1.17 4.35
CA ILE A 87 -12.30 -1.69 5.51
C ILE A 87 -13.17 -2.60 6.39
N LEU A 88 -14.37 -2.15 6.78
CA LEU A 88 -15.25 -2.89 7.68
C LEU A 88 -15.90 -4.12 7.02
N GLY A 89 -15.83 -4.24 5.69
CA GLY A 89 -16.33 -5.41 4.97
C GLY A 89 -15.35 -6.57 5.07
N THR A 90 -14.35 -6.59 4.18
CA THR A 90 -13.42 -7.73 4.07
C THR A 90 -12.47 -7.83 5.25
N GLY A 91 -12.05 -6.72 5.86
CA GLY A 91 -11.13 -6.72 7.01
C GLY A 91 -11.71 -7.39 8.26
N VAL A 92 -12.92 -6.98 8.67
CA VAL A 92 -13.60 -7.56 9.85
C VAL A 92 -13.86 -9.05 9.65
N VAL A 93 -14.39 -9.42 8.47
CA VAL A 93 -14.67 -10.82 8.15
C VAL A 93 -13.38 -11.65 8.17
N GLN A 94 -12.31 -11.17 7.53
CA GLN A 94 -11.03 -11.87 7.50
C GLN A 94 -10.48 -12.09 8.91
N MET A 95 -10.39 -11.01 9.71
CA MET A 95 -9.77 -11.07 11.03
C MET A 95 -10.61 -11.90 12.00
N GLY A 96 -11.95 -11.77 11.94
CA GLY A 96 -12.86 -12.56 12.74
C GLY A 96 -12.77 -14.06 12.42
N VAL A 97 -12.84 -14.43 11.14
CA VAL A 97 -12.75 -15.84 10.72
C VAL A 97 -11.40 -16.45 11.09
N THR A 98 -10.29 -15.76 10.78
CA THR A 98 -8.95 -16.27 11.11
C THR A 98 -8.74 -16.39 12.62
N THR A 99 -9.16 -15.39 13.41
CA THR A 99 -9.09 -15.44 14.87
C THR A 99 -9.86 -16.64 15.42
N LEU A 100 -11.07 -16.90 14.93
CA LEU A 100 -11.87 -18.05 15.36
C LEU A 100 -11.22 -19.38 15.00
N CYS A 101 -10.66 -19.51 13.79
CA CYS A 101 -9.95 -20.72 13.38
C CYS A 101 -8.72 -20.99 14.26
N PHE A 102 -7.91 -19.96 14.54
CA PHE A 102 -6.74 -20.10 15.41
C PHE A 102 -7.09 -20.28 16.88
N LEU A 103 -8.18 -19.66 17.36
CA LEU A 103 -8.72 -19.90 18.70
C LEU A 103 -9.08 -21.38 18.84
N GLY A 104 -9.80 -21.95 17.87
CA GLY A 104 -10.12 -23.37 17.86
C GLY A 104 -8.87 -24.25 17.85
N ALA A 105 -7.88 -23.92 17.01
CA ALA A 105 -6.62 -24.65 16.95
C ALA A 105 -5.83 -24.60 18.28
N CYS A 106 -5.76 -23.43 18.93
CA CYS A 106 -5.05 -23.28 20.20
C CYS A 106 -5.79 -23.98 21.36
N LEU A 107 -7.12 -23.98 21.36
CA LEU A 107 -7.91 -24.76 22.33
C LEU A 107 -7.63 -26.26 22.20
N LEU A 108 -7.49 -26.77 20.96
CA LEU A 108 -7.12 -28.17 20.72
C LEU A 108 -5.70 -28.50 21.18
N LEU A 109 -4.79 -27.51 21.19
CA LEU A 109 -3.44 -27.63 21.76
C LEU A 109 -3.43 -27.49 23.30
N GLY A 110 -4.60 -27.35 23.94
CA GLY A 110 -4.73 -27.28 25.39
C GLY A 110 -4.54 -25.89 25.99
N PHE A 111 -4.57 -24.82 25.17
CA PHE A 111 -4.44 -23.46 25.69
C PHE A 111 -5.72 -23.08 26.44
N PRO A 112 -5.61 -22.30 27.53
CA PRO A 112 -6.78 -21.66 28.12
C PRO A 112 -7.41 -20.69 27.10
N TRP A 113 -8.73 -20.51 27.15
CA TRP A 113 -9.44 -19.75 26.12
C TRP A 113 -8.94 -18.31 25.97
N GLN A 114 -8.41 -17.70 27.03
CA GLN A 114 -7.79 -16.37 27.02
C GLN A 114 -6.52 -16.36 26.17
N ALA A 115 -5.61 -17.31 26.41
CA ALA A 115 -4.38 -17.46 25.65
C ALA A 115 -4.66 -17.88 24.20
N ALA A 116 -5.67 -18.73 23.98
CA ALA A 116 -6.11 -19.15 22.66
C ALA A 116 -6.68 -17.97 21.85
N LEU A 117 -7.53 -17.13 22.47
CA LEU A 117 -8.08 -15.93 21.83
C LEU A 117 -6.98 -14.91 21.51
N ALA A 118 -6.11 -14.64 22.47
CA ALA A 118 -4.98 -13.73 22.30
C ALA A 118 -4.01 -14.21 21.21
N SER A 119 -3.70 -15.52 21.18
CA SER A 119 -2.88 -16.12 20.12
C SER A 119 -3.58 -16.08 18.76
N GLY A 120 -4.89 -16.30 18.73
CA GLY A 120 -5.69 -16.21 17.50
C GLY A 120 -5.70 -14.79 16.92
N LEU A 121 -5.80 -13.76 17.77
CA LEU A 121 -5.67 -12.37 17.37
C LEU A 121 -4.26 -12.10 16.82
N ALA A 122 -3.21 -12.55 17.48
CA ALA A 122 -1.83 -12.38 17.02
C ALA A 122 -1.57 -13.06 15.66
N LEU A 123 -1.99 -14.31 15.48
CA LEU A 123 -1.80 -15.08 14.25
C LEU A 123 -2.69 -14.60 13.09
N SER A 124 -3.80 -13.91 13.38
CA SER A 124 -4.67 -13.33 12.35
C SER A 124 -3.98 -12.22 11.54
N MET A 125 -3.03 -11.51 12.16
CA MET A 125 -2.31 -10.37 11.58
C MET A 125 -1.45 -10.79 10.40
N SER A 126 -1.50 -10.05 9.29
CA SER A 126 -0.68 -10.25 8.09
C SER A 126 0.39 -9.15 7.97
N SER A 127 1.42 -9.36 7.16
CA SER A 127 2.49 -8.37 7.00
C SER A 127 2.13 -7.31 5.96
N THR A 128 2.04 -6.04 6.37
CA THR A 128 1.58 -4.96 5.48
C THR A 128 2.64 -4.58 4.46
N ALA A 129 3.88 -4.35 4.90
CA ALA A 129 4.97 -3.92 4.03
C ALA A 129 5.26 -4.92 2.90
N ILE A 130 5.35 -6.21 3.23
CA ILE A 130 5.69 -7.26 2.26
C ILE A 130 4.59 -7.40 1.19
N VAL A 131 3.32 -7.39 1.60
CA VAL A 131 2.20 -7.64 0.69
C VAL A 131 1.95 -6.46 -0.24
N LEU A 132 1.89 -5.23 0.30
CA LEU A 132 1.64 -4.06 -0.53
C LEU A 132 2.78 -3.78 -1.49
N GLN A 133 4.02 -3.99 -1.06
CA GLN A 133 5.19 -3.88 -1.95
C GLN A 133 5.09 -4.91 -3.07
N THR A 134 4.83 -6.18 -2.76
CA THR A 134 4.74 -7.25 -3.78
C THR A 134 3.61 -7.00 -4.77
N LEU A 135 2.43 -6.57 -4.30
CA LEU A 135 1.30 -6.25 -5.17
C LEU A 135 1.61 -5.05 -6.09
N LYS A 136 2.30 -4.03 -5.58
CA LYS A 136 2.68 -2.85 -6.35
C LYS A 136 3.74 -3.18 -7.41
N GLU A 137 4.76 -3.93 -7.03
CA GLU A 137 5.82 -4.40 -7.95
C GLU A 137 5.25 -5.24 -9.10
N LYS A 138 4.21 -6.04 -8.83
CA LYS A 138 3.53 -6.85 -9.84
C LYS A 138 2.38 -6.12 -10.56
N GLY A 139 2.10 -4.86 -10.22
CA GLY A 139 0.97 -4.10 -10.80
C GLY A 139 -0.41 -4.69 -10.49
N LEU A 140 -0.53 -5.45 -9.39
CA LEU A 140 -1.75 -6.12 -8.95
C LEU A 140 -2.52 -5.30 -7.91
N ASP A 141 -1.98 -4.16 -7.45
CA ASP A 141 -2.58 -3.25 -6.46
C ASP A 141 -3.99 -2.77 -6.86
N ARG A 142 -4.26 -2.63 -8.16
CA ARG A 142 -5.54 -2.15 -8.69
C ARG A 142 -6.58 -3.25 -8.92
N THR A 143 -6.20 -4.52 -8.83
CA THR A 143 -7.11 -5.67 -8.97
C THR A 143 -8.04 -5.79 -7.77
N GLN A 144 -9.11 -6.59 -7.88
CA GLN A 144 -10.02 -6.82 -6.76
C GLN A 144 -9.30 -7.47 -5.56
N SER A 145 -8.43 -8.45 -5.81
CA SER A 145 -7.58 -9.06 -4.76
C SER A 145 -6.66 -8.05 -4.09
N GLY A 146 -6.01 -7.17 -4.86
CA GLY A 146 -5.13 -6.14 -4.32
C GLY A 146 -5.86 -5.12 -3.42
N ARG A 147 -7.03 -4.64 -3.86
CA ARG A 147 -7.86 -3.72 -3.07
C ARG A 147 -8.38 -4.34 -1.78
N SER A 148 -8.83 -5.59 -1.83
CA SER A 148 -9.27 -6.30 -0.63
C SER A 148 -8.12 -6.65 0.30
N ALA A 149 -6.93 -6.98 -0.22
CA ALA A 149 -5.75 -7.19 0.59
C ALA A 149 -5.37 -5.90 1.33
N PHE A 150 -5.32 -4.77 0.62
CA PHE A 150 -5.12 -3.46 1.24
C PHE A 150 -6.15 -3.17 2.35
N ALA A 151 -7.43 -3.44 2.09
CA ALA A 151 -8.48 -3.21 3.07
C ALA A 151 -8.34 -4.08 4.34
N VAL A 152 -7.92 -5.33 4.18
CA VAL A 152 -7.63 -6.24 5.31
C VAL A 152 -6.43 -5.74 6.12
N LEU A 153 -5.31 -5.44 5.45
CA LEU A 153 -4.08 -4.97 6.10
C LEU A 153 -4.34 -3.68 6.89
N LEU A 154 -5.02 -2.72 6.26
CA LEU A 154 -5.37 -1.46 6.91
C LEU A 154 -6.31 -1.66 8.12
N PHE A 155 -7.24 -2.61 8.03
CA PHE A 155 -8.08 -2.96 9.18
C PHE A 155 -7.26 -3.57 10.32
N GLN A 156 -6.35 -4.48 10.00
CA GLN A 156 -5.45 -5.13 10.97
C GLN A 156 -4.59 -4.09 11.68
N ASP A 157 -3.92 -3.20 10.96
CA ASP A 157 -3.08 -2.14 11.52
C ASP A 157 -3.86 -1.28 12.54
N VAL A 158 -5.11 -0.94 12.23
CA VAL A 158 -5.99 -0.20 13.13
C VAL A 158 -6.45 -1.05 14.32
N ALA A 159 -6.69 -2.34 14.10
CA ALA A 159 -7.16 -3.27 15.11
C ALA A 159 -6.09 -3.62 16.17
N VAL A 160 -4.81 -3.36 15.91
CA VAL A 160 -3.74 -3.54 16.91
C VAL A 160 -4.05 -2.78 18.20
N ILE A 161 -4.66 -1.60 18.12
CA ILE A 161 -5.00 -0.77 19.29
C ILE A 161 -5.99 -1.46 20.22
N PRO A 162 -7.21 -1.80 19.78
CA PRO A 162 -8.16 -2.48 20.65
C PRO A 162 -7.63 -3.85 21.09
N ILE A 163 -6.81 -4.54 20.29
CA ILE A 163 -6.18 -5.81 20.70
C ILE A 163 -5.23 -5.58 21.87
N LEU A 164 -4.26 -4.66 21.76
CA LEU A 164 -3.32 -4.34 22.83
C LEU A 164 -4.03 -3.85 24.09
N ALA A 165 -5.11 -3.09 23.96
CA ALA A 165 -5.93 -2.65 25.08
C ALA A 165 -6.73 -3.80 25.74
N ALA A 166 -7.14 -4.81 24.95
CA ALA A 166 -7.90 -5.96 25.44
C ALA A 166 -7.02 -7.04 26.11
N LEU A 167 -5.75 -7.17 25.72
CA LEU A 167 -4.86 -8.21 26.25
C LEU A 167 -4.71 -8.18 27.79
N PRO A 168 -4.48 -7.03 28.46
CA PRO A 168 -4.45 -6.97 29.92
C PRO A 168 -5.75 -7.46 30.56
N LEU A 169 -6.91 -7.19 29.93
CA LEU A 169 -8.22 -7.62 30.44
C LEU A 169 -8.39 -9.14 30.40
N LEU A 170 -7.79 -9.79 29.40
CA LEU A 170 -7.74 -11.25 29.31
C LEU A 170 -6.81 -11.87 30.37
N ALA A 171 -5.74 -11.16 30.73
CA ALA A 171 -4.74 -11.63 31.70
C ALA A 171 -5.24 -11.63 33.15
N LEU A 172 -6.13 -10.70 33.52
CA LEU A 172 -6.71 -10.55 34.86
C LEU A 172 -7.35 -11.83 35.44
N TYR A 173 -7.69 -12.80 34.58
CA TYR A 173 -8.36 -14.04 34.95
C TYR A 173 -7.43 -15.27 35.05
N THR A 174 -6.11 -15.10 34.86
CA THR A 174 -5.19 -16.25 34.64
C THR A 174 -4.21 -16.57 35.77
N ALA A 175 -3.93 -15.67 36.73
CA ALA A 175 -3.10 -16.01 37.90
C ALA A 175 -3.29 -15.03 39.09
N PRO A 176 -3.14 -15.49 40.35
CA PRO A 176 -2.94 -14.60 41.49
C PRO A 176 -1.57 -13.93 41.37
N VAL A 177 -1.53 -12.60 41.43
CA VAL A 177 -0.28 -11.82 41.41
C VAL A 177 0.59 -12.22 42.61
N PRO A 178 1.89 -12.53 42.43
CA PRO A 178 2.79 -12.80 43.55
C PRO A 178 2.90 -11.56 44.45
N ALA A 179 2.83 -11.76 45.76
CA ALA A 179 3.03 -10.70 46.74
C ALA A 179 4.47 -10.16 46.65
N GLY A 180 4.67 -9.03 45.96
CA GLY A 180 5.98 -8.37 45.83
C GLY A 180 6.24 -7.65 44.51
N ALA A 181 5.38 -7.78 43.48
CA ALA A 181 5.51 -6.97 42.27
C ALA A 181 5.17 -5.49 42.55
N SER A 182 5.84 -4.59 41.84
CA SER A 182 5.74 -3.13 42.01
C SER A 182 4.29 -2.63 41.91
N ARG A 183 3.82 -2.00 43.00
CA ARG A 183 2.48 -1.45 43.17
C ARG A 183 2.04 -0.62 41.96
N THR A 184 1.18 -1.18 41.11
CA THR A 184 0.49 -0.37 40.10
C THR A 184 -0.67 0.37 40.76
N PHE A 185 -1.02 1.57 40.27
CA PHE A 185 -2.14 2.36 40.81
C PHE A 185 -3.50 1.64 40.79
N LEU A 186 -3.58 0.50 40.10
CA LEU A 186 -4.78 -0.29 39.85
C LEU A 186 -4.87 -1.57 40.72
N GLU A 187 -3.80 -1.94 41.43
CA GLU A 187 -3.77 -3.11 42.32
C GLU A 187 -4.61 -2.84 43.57
N GLY A 188 -5.88 -3.26 43.53
CA GLY A 188 -6.86 -3.11 44.61
C GLY A 188 -8.27 -2.77 44.14
N LEU A 189 -8.45 -2.39 42.88
CA LEU A 189 -9.76 -2.14 42.28
C LEU A 189 -10.43 -3.45 41.83
N PRO A 190 -11.77 -3.58 41.93
CA PRO A 190 -12.48 -4.71 41.32
C PRO A 190 -12.25 -4.75 39.80
N GLY A 191 -12.24 -5.95 39.20
CA GLY A 191 -11.82 -6.13 37.79
C GLY A 191 -12.53 -5.24 36.78
N TRP A 192 -13.81 -4.90 37.00
CA TRP A 192 -14.54 -3.95 36.14
C TRP A 192 -14.02 -2.50 36.29
N ALA A 193 -13.60 -2.11 37.50
CA ALA A 193 -13.05 -0.78 37.77
C ALA A 193 -11.62 -0.65 37.22
N GLN A 194 -10.86 -1.75 37.20
CA GLN A 194 -9.58 -1.80 36.49
C GLN A 194 -9.78 -1.60 34.98
N THR A 195 -10.76 -2.28 34.37
CA THR A 195 -11.11 -2.08 32.96
C THR A 195 -11.51 -0.64 32.65
N VAL A 196 -12.35 -0.03 33.49
CA VAL A 196 -12.77 1.38 33.32
C VAL A 196 -11.60 2.33 33.50
N ALA A 197 -10.71 2.09 34.45
CA ALA A 197 -9.52 2.91 34.65
C ALA A 197 -8.53 2.78 33.48
N LEU A 198 -8.39 1.59 32.90
CA LEU A 198 -7.57 1.33 31.72
C LEU A 198 -8.10 2.12 30.51
N LEU A 199 -9.40 1.98 30.21
CA LEU A 199 -10.07 2.71 29.14
C LEU A 199 -10.07 4.22 29.40
N GLY A 200 -10.25 4.64 30.64
CA GLY A 200 -10.17 6.03 31.07
C GLY A 200 -8.78 6.62 30.85
N THR A 201 -7.73 5.84 31.04
CA THR A 201 -6.33 6.27 30.80
C THR A 201 -6.04 6.42 29.31
N VAL A 202 -6.50 5.48 28.48
CA VAL A 202 -6.44 5.61 27.01
C VAL A 202 -7.20 6.86 26.56
N GLY A 203 -8.42 7.06 27.07
CA GLY A 203 -9.22 8.26 26.81
C GLY A 203 -8.51 9.54 27.26
N LEU A 204 -7.88 9.54 28.44
CA LEU A 204 -7.12 10.67 28.97
C LEU A 204 -5.92 11.01 28.10
N VAL A 205 -5.20 10.02 27.56
CA VAL A 205 -4.08 10.30 26.64
C VAL A 205 -4.57 10.83 25.30
N ILE A 206 -5.67 10.32 24.76
CA ILE A 206 -6.27 10.84 23.53
C ILE A 206 -6.71 12.29 23.73
N LEU A 207 -7.40 12.59 24.84
CA LEU A 207 -7.82 13.94 25.20
C LEU A 207 -6.62 14.85 25.47
N GLY A 208 -5.63 14.37 26.24
CA GLY A 208 -4.41 15.08 26.57
C GLY A 208 -3.60 15.42 25.33
N GLY A 209 -3.50 14.51 24.36
CA GLY A 209 -2.85 14.82 23.10
C GLY A 209 -3.59 15.91 22.32
N ARG A 210 -4.93 15.90 22.30
CA ARG A 210 -5.73 16.94 21.62
C ARG A 210 -5.69 18.30 22.32
N PHE A 211 -5.75 18.32 23.65
CA PHE A 211 -5.89 19.56 24.43
C PHE A 211 -4.58 20.08 25.04
N VAL A 212 -3.54 19.26 25.12
CA VAL A 212 -2.22 19.64 25.67
C VAL A 212 -1.15 19.54 24.59
N ALA A 213 -1.00 18.38 23.94
CA ALA A 213 0.09 18.18 22.98
C ALA A 213 -0.06 19.06 21.73
N VAL A 214 -1.25 19.16 21.14
CA VAL A 214 -1.48 20.03 19.96
C VAL A 214 -1.25 21.51 20.29
N PRO A 215 -1.82 22.10 21.37
CA PRO A 215 -1.49 23.48 21.74
C PRO A 215 -0.02 23.71 22.11
N PHE A 216 0.64 22.72 22.69
CA PHE A 216 2.08 22.76 22.95
C PHE A 216 2.87 22.83 21.63
N LEU A 217 2.54 22.00 20.64
CA LEU A 217 3.15 22.09 19.31
C LEU A 217 2.88 23.43 18.63
N ARG A 218 1.68 24.01 18.77
CA ARG A 218 1.40 25.39 18.30
C ARG A 218 2.29 26.43 18.95
N PHE A 219 2.58 26.28 20.24
CA PHE A 219 3.50 27.17 20.94
C PHE A 219 4.91 27.05 20.37
N ILE A 220 5.40 25.84 20.14
CA ILE A 220 6.73 25.58 19.58
C ILE A 220 6.83 26.05 18.13
N ALA A 221 5.81 25.82 17.30
CA ALA A 221 5.76 26.26 15.91
C ALA A 221 5.88 27.80 15.79
N ARG A 222 5.36 28.56 16.77
CA ARG A 222 5.53 30.02 16.82
C ARG A 222 6.98 30.47 17.04
N LEU A 223 7.83 29.62 17.62
CA LEU A 223 9.25 29.90 17.83
C LEU A 223 10.08 29.73 16.54
N ARG A 224 9.53 29.08 15.50
CA ARG A 224 10.17 28.84 14.19
C ARG A 224 11.55 28.16 14.24
N LEU A 225 11.81 27.37 15.29
CA LEU A 225 13.02 26.57 15.42
C LEU A 225 12.69 25.12 15.08
N ARG A 226 13.18 24.65 13.92
CA ARG A 226 12.91 23.30 13.42
C ARG A 226 13.38 22.21 14.39
N GLU A 227 14.53 22.42 15.04
CA GLU A 227 15.10 21.51 16.04
C GLU A 227 14.18 21.30 17.25
N LEU A 228 13.54 22.37 17.74
CA LEU A 228 12.60 22.28 18.87
C LEU A 228 11.35 21.48 18.51
N PHE A 229 10.99 21.44 17.23
CA PHE A 229 9.83 20.71 16.77
C PHE A 229 10.03 19.20 16.88
N THR A 230 11.17 18.68 16.39
CA THR A 230 11.57 17.27 16.55
C THR A 230 11.72 16.87 18.02
N VAL A 231 12.35 17.73 18.83
CA VAL A 231 12.50 17.50 20.28
C VAL A 231 11.14 17.40 20.97
N SER A 232 10.18 18.26 20.60
CA SER A 232 8.84 18.25 21.18
C SER A 232 8.07 16.98 20.83
N ALA A 233 8.20 16.50 19.58
CA ALA A 233 7.61 15.24 19.16
C ALA A 233 8.14 14.06 20.00
N LEU A 234 9.47 13.96 20.12
CA LEU A 234 10.11 12.89 20.89
C LEU A 234 9.75 12.99 22.38
N PHE A 235 9.68 14.20 22.92
CA PHE A 235 9.21 14.43 24.29
C PHE A 235 7.80 13.90 24.50
N ILE A 236 6.85 14.20 23.60
CA ILE A 236 5.47 13.70 23.69
C ILE A 236 5.46 12.17 23.66
N VAL A 237 6.20 11.54 22.75
CA VAL A 237 6.31 10.08 22.66
C VAL A 237 6.83 9.47 23.96
N VAL A 238 7.96 9.95 24.48
CA VAL A 238 8.57 9.45 25.71
C VAL A 238 7.68 9.73 26.93
N ALA A 239 7.05 10.91 27.01
CA ALA A 239 6.15 11.27 28.09
C ALA A 239 4.91 10.36 28.11
N THR A 240 4.30 10.11 26.95
CA THR A 240 3.15 9.20 26.86
C THR A 240 3.53 7.75 27.18
N ALA A 241 4.68 7.28 26.70
CA ALA A 241 5.22 5.96 27.04
C ALA A 241 5.41 5.80 28.57
N TYR A 242 6.02 6.80 29.20
CA TYR A 242 6.27 6.81 30.64
C TYR A 242 4.97 6.84 31.45
N ILE A 243 3.98 7.67 31.07
CA ILE A 243 2.67 7.72 31.72
C ILE A 243 1.99 6.36 31.63
N MET A 244 2.01 5.71 30.46
CA MET A 244 1.40 4.39 30.28
C MET A 244 2.06 3.32 31.15
N GLY A 245 3.40 3.30 31.21
CA GLY A 245 4.14 2.40 32.09
C GLY A 245 3.75 2.56 33.56
N ARG A 246 3.49 3.80 34.03
CA ARG A 246 3.04 4.05 35.41
C ARG A 246 1.63 3.56 35.72
N VAL A 247 0.77 3.47 34.72
CA VAL A 247 -0.61 2.98 34.86
C VAL A 247 -0.70 1.45 34.69
N GLY A 248 0.43 0.78 34.44
CA GLY A 248 0.46 -0.66 34.20
C GLY A 248 0.10 -1.05 32.76
N LEU A 249 0.11 -0.08 31.84
CA LEU A 249 -0.02 -0.32 30.41
C LEU A 249 1.36 -0.38 29.74
N SER A 250 1.45 -1.10 28.62
CA SER A 250 2.70 -1.20 27.88
C SER A 250 3.14 0.18 27.37
N PRO A 251 4.42 0.56 27.53
CA PRO A 251 4.98 1.77 26.91
C PRO A 251 4.70 1.84 25.40
N ALA A 252 4.66 0.68 24.74
CA ALA A 252 4.41 0.53 23.32
C ALA A 252 2.99 0.99 22.92
N LEU A 253 1.99 0.71 23.75
CA LEU A 253 0.62 1.24 23.55
C LEU A 253 0.61 2.76 23.67
N GLY A 254 1.40 3.33 24.59
CA GLY A 254 1.51 4.77 24.78
C GLY A 254 2.09 5.48 23.58
N THR A 255 3.17 4.96 23.01
CA THR A 255 3.81 5.58 21.84
C THR A 255 2.99 5.44 20.58
N PHE A 256 2.28 4.32 20.44
CA PHE A 256 1.26 4.19 19.40
C PHE A 256 0.19 5.30 19.51
N LEU A 257 -0.41 5.46 20.69
CA LEU A 257 -1.46 6.46 20.92
C LEU A 257 -0.93 7.88 20.71
N ALA A 258 0.30 8.16 21.14
CA ALA A 258 0.98 9.42 20.85
C ALA A 258 1.08 9.66 19.33
N GLY A 259 1.50 8.65 18.56
CA GLY A 259 1.53 8.70 17.10
C GLY A 259 0.18 9.06 16.49
N VAL A 260 -0.90 8.37 16.88
CA VAL A 260 -2.26 8.63 16.34
C VAL A 260 -2.76 10.02 16.68
N VAL A 261 -2.52 10.50 17.90
CA VAL A 261 -2.95 11.86 18.26
C VAL A 261 -2.17 12.91 17.48
N LEU A 262 -0.87 12.69 17.26
CA LEU A 262 -0.02 13.56 16.46
C LEU A 262 -0.36 13.52 14.97
N ALA A 263 -0.74 12.36 14.44
CA ALA A 263 -1.20 12.17 13.06
C ALA A 263 -2.44 13.02 12.73
N ASN A 264 -3.27 13.29 13.74
CA ASN A 264 -4.49 14.09 13.61
C ASN A 264 -4.26 15.60 13.85
N SER A 265 -3.01 16.04 13.98
CA SER A 265 -2.65 17.46 14.17
C SER A 265 -2.38 18.16 12.84
N GLU A 266 -2.49 19.49 12.83
CA GLU A 266 -2.15 20.32 11.66
C GLU A 266 -0.66 20.25 11.26
N TYR A 267 0.19 19.76 12.17
CA TYR A 267 1.63 19.64 11.98
C TYR A 267 2.10 18.24 11.61
N ARG A 268 1.18 17.31 11.28
CA ARG A 268 1.53 15.94 10.88
C ARG A 268 2.63 15.91 9.82
N HIS A 269 2.51 16.69 8.75
CA HIS A 269 3.46 16.65 7.63
C HIS A 269 4.86 17.11 8.03
N GLU A 270 4.97 18.08 8.94
CA GLU A 270 6.26 18.52 9.49
C GLU A 270 6.87 17.41 10.36
N LEU A 271 6.06 16.80 11.24
CA LEU A 271 6.49 15.67 12.07
C LEU A 271 6.94 14.48 11.22
N GLU A 272 6.15 14.11 10.21
CA GLU A 272 6.44 13.01 9.29
C GLU A 272 7.74 13.28 8.53
N SER A 273 7.93 14.48 7.98
CA SER A 273 9.14 14.88 7.25
C SER A 273 10.40 14.87 8.13
N ASP A 274 10.29 15.33 9.38
CA ASP A 274 11.43 15.36 10.31
C ASP A 274 11.80 13.97 10.85
N ILE A 275 10.84 13.02 10.89
CA ILE A 275 11.07 11.65 11.36
C ILE A 275 11.42 10.69 10.21
N GLU A 276 11.04 11.01 8.97
CA GLU A 276 11.29 10.16 7.78
C GLU A 276 12.74 9.66 7.66
N PRO A 277 13.80 10.47 7.91
CA PRO A 277 15.18 9.98 7.87
C PRO A 277 15.49 8.88 8.91
N PHE A 278 14.77 8.87 10.03
CA PHE A 278 14.95 7.90 11.12
C PHE A 278 14.06 6.68 10.95
N LYS A 279 12.94 6.79 10.24
CA LYS A 279 11.94 5.74 10.06
C LYS A 279 12.55 4.40 9.62
N GLY A 280 13.37 4.42 8.57
CA GLY A 280 14.03 3.21 8.06
C GLY A 280 15.03 2.59 9.06
N LEU A 281 15.70 3.42 9.86
CA LEU A 281 16.65 2.98 10.89
C LEU A 281 15.92 2.40 12.11
N LEU A 282 14.80 3.00 12.51
CA LEU A 282 13.96 2.54 13.62
C LEU A 282 13.26 1.22 13.30
N LEU A 283 12.72 1.08 12.08
CA LEU A 283 12.22 -0.22 11.58
C LEU A 283 13.33 -1.27 11.54
N GLY A 284 14.53 -0.87 11.10
CA GLY A 284 15.68 -1.75 11.09
C GLY A 284 16.07 -2.25 12.48
N LEU A 285 16.12 -1.34 13.46
CA LEU A 285 16.40 -1.67 14.85
C LEU A 285 15.37 -2.64 15.41
N PHE A 286 14.08 -2.43 15.14
CA PHE A 286 13.01 -3.35 15.55
C PHE A 286 13.23 -4.76 14.98
N PHE A 287 13.38 -4.91 13.67
CA PHE A 287 13.51 -6.22 13.05
C PHE A 287 14.82 -6.93 13.41
N ILE A 288 15.91 -6.19 13.61
CA ILE A 288 17.16 -6.76 14.13
C ILE A 288 16.97 -7.26 15.56
N ALA A 289 16.33 -6.48 16.44
CA ALA A 289 16.13 -6.86 17.83
C ALA A 289 15.17 -8.05 17.96
N VAL A 290 14.09 -8.07 17.17
CA VAL A 290 13.21 -9.24 17.04
C VAL A 290 14.00 -10.44 16.53
N GLY A 291 14.80 -10.27 15.47
CA GLY A 291 15.65 -11.33 14.94
C GLY A 291 16.59 -11.93 16.00
N ALA A 292 17.22 -11.08 16.80
CA ALA A 292 18.10 -11.49 17.88
C ALA A 292 17.36 -12.21 19.02
N SER A 293 16.09 -11.87 19.26
CA SER A 293 15.26 -12.55 20.26
C SER A 293 14.79 -13.95 19.85
N ILE A 294 14.90 -14.31 18.56
CA ILE A 294 14.48 -15.63 18.09
C ILE A 294 15.46 -16.68 18.59
N ASN A 295 14.92 -17.65 19.33
CA ASN A 295 15.65 -18.81 19.80
C ASN A 295 15.95 -19.77 18.63
N PHE A 296 17.02 -19.50 17.88
CA PHE A 296 17.43 -20.29 16.72
C PHE A 296 17.74 -21.75 17.08
N HIS A 297 18.27 -21.97 18.28
CA HIS A 297 18.55 -23.31 18.79
C HIS A 297 17.28 -24.18 18.88
N LEU A 298 16.14 -23.60 19.27
CA LEU A 298 14.85 -24.30 19.28
C LEU A 298 14.43 -24.76 17.88
N ILE A 299 14.65 -23.91 16.86
CA ILE A 299 14.34 -24.21 15.45
C ILE A 299 15.18 -25.39 14.95
N VAL A 300 16.45 -25.45 15.33
CA VAL A 300 17.37 -26.53 14.91
C VAL A 300 17.11 -27.84 15.65
N ILE A 301 16.78 -27.80 16.94
CA ILE A 301 16.51 -29.02 17.73
C ILE A 301 15.15 -29.64 17.38
N ARG A 302 14.13 -28.81 17.15
CA ARG A 302 12.77 -29.29 16.86
C ARG A 302 12.26 -28.80 15.50
N PRO A 303 12.96 -29.09 14.39
CA PRO A 303 12.63 -28.54 13.09
C PRO A 303 11.28 -29.04 12.58
N LEU A 304 10.93 -30.30 12.86
CA LEU A 304 9.66 -30.89 12.44
C LEU A 304 8.47 -30.26 13.17
N GLU A 305 8.59 -29.98 14.46
CA GLU A 305 7.53 -29.32 15.25
C GLU A 305 7.28 -27.90 14.73
N ILE A 306 8.35 -27.12 14.55
CA ILE A 306 8.25 -25.75 14.04
C ILE A 306 7.71 -25.73 12.61
N LEU A 307 8.19 -26.62 11.73
CA LEU A 307 7.70 -26.70 10.36
C LEU A 307 6.22 -27.11 10.30
N ALA A 308 5.78 -28.02 11.18
CA ALA A 308 4.38 -28.39 11.31
C ALA A 308 3.52 -27.21 11.79
N LEU A 309 4.00 -26.42 12.77
CA LEU A 309 3.31 -25.22 13.23
C LEU A 309 3.25 -24.13 12.15
N VAL A 310 4.33 -23.91 11.40
CA VAL A 310 4.35 -22.98 10.25
C VAL A 310 3.39 -23.42 9.17
N GLY A 311 3.47 -24.68 8.74
CA GLY A 311 2.57 -25.25 7.74
C GLY A 311 1.11 -25.20 8.18
N GLY A 312 0.84 -25.53 9.45
CA GLY A 312 -0.48 -25.43 10.06
C GLY A 312 -1.01 -24.00 10.09
N ALA A 313 -0.20 -23.03 10.54
CA ALA A 313 -0.61 -21.63 10.59
C ALA A 313 -0.90 -21.07 9.20
N VAL A 314 -0.01 -21.31 8.23
CA VAL A 314 -0.21 -20.90 6.84
C VAL A 314 -1.44 -21.56 6.24
N ALA A 315 -1.65 -22.86 6.46
CA ALA A 315 -2.79 -23.60 5.94
C ALA A 315 -4.13 -23.11 6.53
N ILE A 316 -4.21 -22.95 7.85
CA ILE A 316 -5.39 -22.42 8.55
C ILE A 316 -5.73 -21.04 8.00
N LYS A 317 -4.73 -20.16 7.90
CA LYS A 317 -4.94 -18.79 7.44
C LYS A 317 -5.32 -18.74 5.96
N PHE A 318 -4.68 -19.55 5.13
CA PHE A 318 -5.03 -19.70 3.72
C PHE A 318 -6.48 -20.15 3.52
N LEU A 319 -6.96 -21.13 4.30
CA LEU A 319 -8.35 -21.60 4.24
C LEU A 319 -9.34 -20.52 4.68
N ALA A 320 -9.04 -19.82 5.78
CA ALA A 320 -9.86 -18.71 6.27
C ALA A 320 -9.91 -17.54 5.27
N LEU A 321 -8.80 -17.24 4.59
CA LEU A 321 -8.74 -16.24 3.53
C LEU A 321 -9.50 -16.68 2.28
N CYS A 322 -9.44 -17.96 1.90
CA CYS A 322 -10.25 -18.51 0.81
C CYS A 322 -11.74 -18.34 1.08
N LEU A 323 -12.18 -18.60 2.32
CA LEU A 323 -13.55 -18.38 2.75
C LEU A 323 -13.93 -16.89 2.67
N THR A 324 -13.04 -16.02 3.14
CA THR A 324 -13.23 -14.57 3.06
C THR A 324 -13.36 -14.07 1.62
N GLY A 325 -12.50 -14.54 0.70
CA GLY A 325 -12.55 -14.19 -0.72
C GLY A 325 -13.86 -14.61 -1.38
N ARG A 326 -14.42 -15.77 -0.99
CA ARG A 326 -15.75 -16.20 -1.44
C ARG A 326 -16.87 -15.31 -0.91
N VAL A 327 -16.83 -14.91 0.36
CA VAL A 327 -17.79 -13.95 0.93
C VAL A 327 -17.68 -12.60 0.22
N ALA A 328 -16.47 -12.20 -0.15
CA ALA A 328 -16.19 -11.00 -0.94
C ALA A 328 -16.54 -11.13 -2.44
N ARG A 329 -17.09 -12.27 -2.88
CA ARG A 329 -17.49 -12.56 -4.27
C ARG A 329 -16.37 -12.38 -5.30
N MET A 330 -15.14 -12.73 -4.93
CA MET A 330 -14.00 -12.79 -5.84
C MET A 330 -14.08 -14.02 -6.76
N THR A 331 -13.56 -13.92 -7.98
CA THR A 331 -13.24 -15.11 -8.79
C THR A 331 -12.20 -15.98 -8.09
N PHE A 332 -12.08 -17.24 -8.53
CA PHE A 332 -11.18 -18.21 -7.93
C PHE A 332 -9.72 -17.72 -7.91
N ASP A 333 -9.25 -17.14 -9.01
CA ASP A 333 -7.89 -16.62 -9.17
C ASP A 333 -7.60 -15.48 -8.21
N GLN A 334 -8.53 -14.53 -8.12
CA GLN A 334 -8.43 -13.40 -7.20
C GLN A 334 -8.46 -13.89 -5.75
N THR A 335 -9.30 -14.89 -5.45
CA THR A 335 -9.36 -15.51 -4.13
C THR A 335 -8.04 -16.19 -3.78
N LEU A 336 -7.45 -16.94 -4.72
CA LEU A 336 -6.18 -17.62 -4.52
C LEU A 336 -5.05 -16.61 -4.31
N LEU A 337 -4.95 -15.58 -5.16
CA LEU A 337 -3.96 -14.52 -5.04
C LEU A 337 -4.10 -13.81 -3.69
N PHE A 338 -5.31 -13.38 -3.35
CA PHE A 338 -5.63 -12.75 -2.06
C PHE A 338 -5.21 -13.65 -0.88
N SER A 339 -5.52 -14.95 -0.96
CA SER A 339 -5.26 -15.89 0.14
C SER A 339 -3.78 -16.21 0.30
N VAL A 340 -3.05 -16.48 -0.79
CA VAL A 340 -1.61 -16.73 -0.72
C VAL A 340 -0.86 -15.48 -0.27
N SER A 341 -1.28 -14.30 -0.72
CA SER A 341 -0.62 -13.02 -0.38
C SER A 341 -0.73 -12.68 1.11
N LEU A 342 -1.80 -13.10 1.79
CA LEU A 342 -2.06 -12.75 3.19
C LEU A 342 -1.85 -13.91 4.17
N ALA A 343 -1.50 -15.12 3.70
CA ALA A 343 -1.46 -16.34 4.53
C ALA A 343 -0.37 -16.34 5.62
N GLN A 344 0.61 -15.44 5.54
CA GLN A 344 1.68 -15.31 6.51
C GLN A 344 1.30 -14.49 7.73
N VAL A 345 2.01 -14.74 8.81
CA VAL A 345 1.87 -13.95 10.04
C VAL A 345 2.65 -12.64 9.89
N GLY A 346 2.05 -11.54 10.34
CA GLY A 346 2.61 -10.20 10.26
C GLY A 346 3.54 -9.83 11.42
N GLU A 347 4.26 -8.73 11.25
CA GLU A 347 5.20 -8.17 12.22
C GLU A 347 4.57 -7.86 13.59
N PHE A 348 3.29 -7.51 13.62
CA PHE A 348 2.58 -7.25 14.88
C PHE A 348 2.44 -8.48 15.77
N ALA A 349 2.53 -9.68 15.21
CA ALA A 349 2.49 -10.89 16.02
C ALA A 349 3.68 -10.97 16.99
N PHE A 350 4.87 -10.49 16.58
CA PHE A 350 6.03 -10.41 17.48
C PHE A 350 5.72 -9.52 18.71
N VAL A 351 5.14 -8.35 18.46
CA VAL A 351 4.75 -7.41 19.52
C VAL A 351 3.71 -8.04 20.44
N LEU A 352 2.68 -8.67 19.87
CA LEU A 352 1.59 -9.27 20.62
C LEU A 352 2.06 -10.46 21.46
N PHE A 353 2.88 -11.37 20.91
CA PHE A 353 3.43 -12.49 21.66
C PHE A 353 4.37 -12.05 22.78
N SER A 354 5.21 -11.04 22.54
CA SER A 354 6.07 -10.46 23.58
C SER A 354 5.23 -9.87 24.72
N PHE A 355 4.15 -9.17 24.39
CA PHE A 355 3.28 -8.57 25.40
C PHE A 355 2.45 -9.63 26.15
N MET A 356 1.99 -10.66 25.46
CA MET A 356 1.31 -11.82 26.07
C MET A 356 2.23 -12.55 27.07
N TYR A 357 3.52 -12.66 26.77
CA TYR A 357 4.51 -13.21 27.70
C TYR A 357 4.67 -12.35 28.96
N GLN A 358 4.76 -11.02 28.79
CA GLN A 358 4.82 -10.06 29.91
C GLN A 358 3.56 -10.13 30.79
N LEU A 359 2.39 -10.35 30.18
CA LEU A 359 1.11 -10.53 30.88
C LEU A 359 0.89 -11.95 31.41
N HIS A 360 1.87 -12.85 31.26
CA HIS A 360 1.78 -14.25 31.66
C HIS A 360 0.62 -15.03 31.03
N LEU A 361 0.12 -14.58 29.88
CA LEU A 361 -0.89 -15.27 29.08
C LEU A 361 -0.29 -16.49 28.34
N LEU A 362 1.00 -16.44 28.01
CA LEU A 362 1.73 -17.54 27.39
C LEU A 362 3.03 -17.86 28.14
N PRO A 363 3.36 -19.15 28.34
CA PRO A 363 4.68 -19.57 28.81
C PRO A 363 5.79 -19.18 27.81
N ALA A 364 7.01 -18.94 28.32
CA ALA A 364 8.18 -18.61 27.50
C ALA A 364 8.38 -19.59 26.33
N GLU A 365 8.20 -20.90 26.58
CA GLU A 365 8.38 -21.93 25.57
C GLU A 365 7.42 -21.76 24.37
N TRP A 366 6.16 -21.41 24.61
CA TRP A 366 5.21 -21.16 23.53
C TRP A 366 5.46 -19.83 22.85
N THR A 367 5.87 -18.80 23.60
CA THR A 367 6.28 -17.51 23.03
C THR A 367 7.43 -17.71 22.04
N ASP A 368 8.51 -18.39 22.44
CA ASP A 368 9.66 -18.67 21.56
C ASP A 368 9.26 -19.43 20.29
N ARG A 369 8.41 -20.46 20.43
CA ARG A 369 7.88 -21.22 19.27
C ARG A 369 7.10 -20.31 18.33
N MET A 370 6.21 -19.47 18.85
CA MET A 370 5.37 -18.59 18.03
C MET A 370 6.16 -17.45 17.37
N MET A 371 7.18 -16.93 18.03
CA MET A 371 8.16 -16.00 17.42
C MET A 371 8.87 -16.66 16.24
N GLY A 372 9.36 -17.89 16.42
CA GLY A 372 9.98 -18.67 15.34
C GLY A 372 9.03 -18.96 14.17
N VAL A 373 7.79 -19.38 14.47
CA VAL A 373 6.74 -19.60 13.47
C VAL A 373 6.46 -18.33 12.66
N THR A 374 6.35 -17.18 13.34
CA THR A 374 6.12 -15.88 12.71
C THR A 374 7.26 -15.54 11.73
N ALA A 375 8.51 -15.61 12.19
CA ALA A 375 9.69 -15.29 11.38
C ALA A 375 9.85 -16.19 10.15
N ILE A 376 9.66 -17.50 10.32
CA ILE A 376 9.74 -18.44 9.20
C ILE A 376 8.59 -18.20 8.21
N SER A 377 7.37 -17.96 8.69
CA SER A 377 6.21 -17.71 7.82
C SER A 377 6.41 -16.49 6.92
N MET A 378 6.99 -15.40 7.44
CA MET A 378 7.31 -14.20 6.66
C MET A 378 8.33 -14.50 5.55
N THR A 379 9.31 -15.35 5.84
CA THR A 379 10.34 -15.76 4.86
C THR A 379 9.78 -16.70 3.79
N VAL A 380 8.82 -17.56 4.16
CA VAL A 380 8.18 -18.52 3.23
C VAL A 380 7.22 -17.83 2.26
N THR A 381 6.72 -16.63 2.57
CA THR A 381 5.67 -15.95 1.79
C THR A 381 6.06 -15.64 0.34
N PRO A 382 7.20 -14.99 0.06
CA PRO A 382 7.56 -14.67 -1.32
C PRO A 382 7.74 -15.94 -2.16
N LEU A 383 8.17 -17.04 -1.54
CA LEU A 383 8.26 -18.35 -2.17
C LEU A 383 6.88 -18.94 -2.47
N LEU A 384 5.92 -18.85 -1.54
CA LEU A 384 4.54 -19.30 -1.78
C LEU A 384 3.88 -18.51 -2.91
N LEU A 385 4.11 -17.20 -2.99
CA LEU A 385 3.62 -16.38 -4.10
C LEU A 385 4.22 -16.81 -5.44
N LEU A 386 5.53 -17.04 -5.49
CA LEU A 386 6.20 -17.54 -6.68
C LEU A 386 5.67 -18.92 -7.12
N VAL A 387 5.43 -19.82 -6.16
CA VAL A 387 4.86 -21.14 -6.40
C VAL A 387 3.43 -21.05 -6.92
N SER A 388 2.61 -20.18 -6.32
CA SER A 388 1.23 -19.94 -6.75
C SER A 388 1.18 -19.48 -8.21
N GLU A 389 2.04 -18.55 -8.58
CA GLU A 389 2.13 -18.01 -9.95
C GLU A 389 2.63 -19.00 -10.98
N ARG A 390 3.63 -19.82 -10.64
CA ARG A 390 4.22 -20.76 -11.60
C ARG A 390 3.48 -22.09 -11.71
N LEU A 391 2.85 -22.56 -10.63
CA LEU A 391 2.29 -23.93 -10.58
C LEU A 391 0.78 -23.97 -10.46
N ILE A 392 0.16 -23.03 -9.72
CA ILE A 392 -1.26 -23.11 -9.37
C ILE A 392 -2.11 -22.31 -10.36
N LEU A 393 -1.81 -21.01 -10.53
CA LEU A 393 -2.55 -20.12 -11.43
C LEU A 393 -2.57 -20.60 -12.90
N PRO A 394 -1.50 -21.18 -13.49
CA PRO A 394 -1.55 -21.68 -14.86
C PRO A 394 -2.45 -22.92 -15.03
N ARG A 395 -2.72 -23.67 -13.95
CA ARG A 395 -3.49 -24.92 -13.99
C ARG A 395 -4.94 -24.75 -13.57
N PHE A 396 -5.19 -23.87 -12.60
CA PHE A 396 -6.49 -23.67 -11.97
C PHE A 396 -7.02 -22.24 -12.08
N GLY A 397 -6.23 -21.33 -12.66
CA GLY A 397 -6.67 -19.99 -12.97
C GLY A 397 -7.82 -19.99 -13.99
N THR A 398 -8.34 -18.81 -14.31
CA THR A 398 -9.23 -18.51 -15.43
C THR A 398 -8.51 -18.94 -16.70
N ARG A 399 -8.56 -20.24 -16.99
CA ARG A 399 -8.04 -20.82 -18.21
C ARG A 399 -8.71 -20.07 -19.34
N GLU A 400 -7.90 -19.74 -20.35
CA GLU A 400 -8.39 -19.50 -21.70
C GLU A 400 -9.48 -20.53 -21.95
N THR A 401 -10.74 -20.11 -21.85
CA THR A 401 -11.81 -21.03 -22.19
C THR A 401 -11.74 -21.05 -23.70
N GLU A 402 -11.25 -22.20 -24.17
CA GLU A 402 -11.38 -22.82 -25.47
C GLU A 402 -12.29 -22.06 -26.41
N GLU A 403 -11.84 -21.97 -27.66
CA GLU A 403 -12.68 -21.81 -28.84
C GLU A 403 -14.05 -22.45 -28.61
N LYS A 404 -15.01 -21.66 -28.11
CA LYS A 404 -16.39 -21.92 -28.43
C LYS A 404 -16.43 -21.68 -29.92
N ALA A 405 -16.36 -22.77 -30.68
CA ALA A 405 -16.75 -22.86 -32.06
C ALA A 405 -18.09 -22.14 -32.18
N THR A 406 -17.99 -20.86 -32.45
CA THR A 406 -19.08 -19.99 -32.82
C THR A 406 -18.76 -19.79 -34.27
N ASP A 407 -19.68 -20.16 -35.16
CA ASP A 407 -19.60 -20.06 -36.62
C ASP A 407 -19.49 -18.61 -37.11
N ALA A 408 -18.53 -17.85 -36.58
CA ALA A 408 -18.27 -16.46 -36.86
C ALA A 408 -16.80 -16.35 -37.27
N VAL A 409 -16.60 -16.20 -38.58
CA VAL A 409 -15.40 -15.76 -39.29
C VAL A 409 -14.28 -15.27 -38.35
N ASP A 410 -13.10 -15.89 -38.47
CA ASP A 410 -11.80 -15.54 -37.86
C ASP A 410 -11.43 -14.05 -38.06
N LEU A 411 -12.15 -13.15 -37.39
CA LEU A 411 -11.83 -11.74 -37.32
C LEU A 411 -10.89 -11.58 -36.13
N HIS A 412 -9.59 -11.67 -36.40
CA HIS A 412 -8.62 -11.05 -35.51
C HIS A 412 -8.82 -9.53 -35.62
N PRO A 413 -9.28 -8.86 -34.54
CA PRO A 413 -9.47 -7.43 -34.59
C PRO A 413 -8.15 -6.73 -34.91
N PRO A 414 -8.16 -5.63 -35.69
CA PRO A 414 -6.93 -4.94 -36.08
C PRO A 414 -6.24 -4.19 -34.93
N VAL A 415 -6.91 -4.07 -33.77
CA VAL A 415 -6.45 -3.33 -32.60
C VAL A 415 -6.37 -4.26 -31.39
N ILE A 416 -5.24 -4.20 -30.68
CA ILE A 416 -5.06 -4.80 -29.35
C ILE A 416 -5.01 -3.68 -28.32
N ILE A 417 -5.76 -3.82 -27.23
CA ILE A 417 -5.72 -2.91 -26.08
C ILE A 417 -5.14 -3.67 -24.89
N ALA A 418 -3.93 -3.32 -24.48
CA ALA A 418 -3.28 -3.87 -23.30
C ALA A 418 -3.62 -3.02 -22.07
N GLY A 419 -4.45 -3.56 -21.17
CA GLY A 419 -4.95 -2.90 -19.97
C GLY A 419 -6.28 -2.19 -20.18
N PHE A 420 -7.36 -2.71 -19.58
CA PHE A 420 -8.71 -2.16 -19.67
C PHE A 420 -9.10 -1.35 -18.42
N GLY A 421 -8.20 -0.48 -17.96
CA GLY A 421 -8.46 0.48 -16.89
C GLY A 421 -9.34 1.66 -17.35
N PRO A 422 -9.44 2.76 -16.59
CA PRO A 422 -10.22 3.94 -16.98
C PRO A 422 -9.87 4.47 -18.39
N PHE A 423 -8.58 4.56 -18.71
CA PHE A 423 -8.10 4.97 -20.03
C PHE A 423 -8.45 3.95 -21.13
N GLY A 424 -8.00 2.69 -20.99
CA GLY A 424 -8.23 1.65 -21.98
C GLY A 424 -9.70 1.31 -22.20
N SER A 425 -10.53 1.38 -21.16
CA SER A 425 -11.98 1.16 -21.26
C SER A 425 -12.69 2.26 -22.04
N THR A 426 -12.26 3.52 -21.88
CA THR A 426 -12.79 4.65 -22.66
C THR A 426 -12.42 4.49 -24.13
N VAL A 427 -11.15 4.16 -24.42
CA VAL A 427 -10.67 3.91 -25.79
C VAL A 427 -11.43 2.72 -26.42
N GLY A 428 -11.53 1.59 -25.72
CA GLY A 428 -12.21 0.40 -26.24
C GLY A 428 -13.70 0.61 -26.51
N ARG A 429 -14.40 1.35 -25.63
CA ARG A 429 -15.81 1.73 -25.86
C ARG A 429 -15.94 2.69 -27.04
N PHE A 430 -15.04 3.66 -27.18
CA PHE A 430 -15.03 4.61 -28.29
C PHE A 430 -14.80 3.93 -29.64
N LEU A 431 -13.81 3.03 -29.73
CA LEU A 431 -13.55 2.25 -30.94
C LEU A 431 -14.74 1.39 -31.33
N ARG A 432 -15.33 0.68 -30.36
CA ARG A 432 -16.51 -0.16 -30.58
C ARG A 432 -17.72 0.64 -31.06
N ALA A 433 -17.95 1.83 -30.50
CA ALA A 433 -19.03 2.73 -30.93
C ALA A 433 -18.87 3.17 -32.40
N ASN A 434 -17.65 3.15 -32.93
CA ASN A 434 -17.33 3.45 -34.32
C ASN A 434 -17.15 2.18 -35.19
N GLY A 435 -17.66 1.03 -34.74
CA GLY A 435 -17.60 -0.23 -35.51
C GLY A 435 -16.23 -0.91 -35.55
N VAL A 436 -15.23 -0.40 -34.81
CA VAL A 436 -13.90 -0.99 -34.72
C VAL A 436 -13.85 -1.95 -33.53
N GLN A 437 -13.72 -3.24 -33.82
CA GLN A 437 -13.49 -4.25 -32.79
C GLN A 437 -12.04 -4.21 -32.32
N ALA A 438 -11.81 -4.54 -31.05
CA ALA A 438 -10.49 -4.65 -30.45
C ALA A 438 -10.39 -5.91 -29.59
N THR A 439 -9.22 -6.55 -29.59
CA THR A 439 -8.87 -7.58 -28.60
C THR A 439 -8.37 -6.90 -27.34
N ILE A 440 -8.90 -7.25 -26.18
CA ILE A 440 -8.50 -6.67 -24.90
C ILE A 440 -7.66 -7.68 -24.12
N LEU A 441 -6.57 -7.22 -23.52
CA LEU A 441 -5.75 -7.96 -22.56
C LEU A 441 -5.89 -7.30 -21.19
N ASP A 442 -6.27 -8.06 -20.16
CA ASP A 442 -6.32 -7.55 -18.78
C ASP A 442 -5.90 -8.64 -17.78
N THR A 443 -5.23 -8.23 -16.70
CA THR A 443 -4.74 -9.11 -15.63
C THR A 443 -5.77 -9.30 -14.51
N ASP A 444 -6.87 -8.55 -14.54
CA ASP A 444 -7.97 -8.63 -13.57
C ASP A 444 -9.07 -9.58 -14.08
N SER A 445 -9.10 -10.81 -13.57
CA SER A 445 -10.05 -11.85 -13.99
C SER A 445 -11.51 -11.44 -13.78
N ASP A 446 -11.83 -10.72 -12.69
CA ASP A 446 -13.19 -10.23 -12.42
C ASP A 446 -13.63 -9.25 -13.52
N ARG A 447 -12.70 -8.43 -14.01
CA ARG A 447 -12.95 -7.51 -15.12
C ARG A 447 -13.09 -8.24 -16.45
N VAL A 448 -12.25 -9.25 -16.70
CA VAL A 448 -12.33 -10.07 -17.91
C VAL A 448 -13.73 -10.70 -18.05
N ASP A 449 -14.26 -11.29 -16.98
CA ASP A 449 -15.59 -11.90 -16.98
C ASP A 449 -16.70 -10.88 -17.25
N LEU A 450 -16.59 -9.68 -16.68
CA LEU A 450 -17.53 -8.59 -16.96
C LEU A 450 -17.48 -8.17 -18.44
N LEU A 451 -16.29 -8.00 -19.00
CA LEU A 451 -16.12 -7.55 -20.39
C LEU A 451 -16.59 -8.59 -21.40
N ARG A 452 -16.39 -9.88 -21.11
CA ARG A 452 -16.94 -10.98 -21.91
C ARG A 452 -18.46 -10.94 -21.92
N LYS A 453 -19.11 -10.71 -20.76
CA LYS A 453 -20.57 -10.53 -20.67
C LYS A 453 -21.07 -9.29 -21.44
N MET A 454 -20.21 -8.28 -21.61
CA MET A 454 -20.49 -7.09 -22.44
C MET A 454 -20.24 -7.32 -23.94
N GLY A 455 -19.78 -8.50 -24.35
CA GLY A 455 -19.54 -8.87 -25.74
C GLY A 455 -18.19 -8.42 -26.31
N PHE A 456 -17.20 -8.13 -25.46
CA PHE A 456 -15.83 -7.89 -25.92
C PHE A 456 -15.03 -9.19 -26.04
N LYS A 457 -14.12 -9.26 -27.02
CA LYS A 457 -13.11 -10.32 -27.11
C LYS A 457 -11.98 -10.01 -26.12
N VAL A 458 -11.92 -10.74 -25.01
CA VAL A 458 -10.99 -10.47 -23.91
C VAL A 458 -10.18 -11.71 -23.52
N PHE A 459 -8.87 -11.53 -23.46
CA PHE A 459 -7.91 -12.50 -22.96
C PHE A 459 -7.47 -12.10 -21.55
N TYR A 460 -7.41 -13.10 -20.68
CA TYR A 460 -6.91 -12.95 -19.33
C TYR A 460 -5.40 -13.20 -19.33
N GLY A 461 -4.62 -12.26 -18.82
CA GLY A 461 -3.19 -12.47 -18.64
C GLY A 461 -2.35 -11.19 -18.68
N ASP A 462 -1.09 -11.33 -18.27
CA ASP A 462 -0.12 -10.25 -18.33
C ASP A 462 0.26 -9.94 -19.78
N ALA A 463 0.02 -8.70 -20.20
CA ALA A 463 0.34 -8.25 -21.55
C ALA A 463 1.85 -8.20 -21.81
N THR A 464 2.71 -8.20 -20.79
CA THR A 464 4.17 -8.28 -20.99
C THR A 464 4.63 -9.67 -21.45
N ARG A 465 3.77 -10.68 -21.41
CA ARG A 465 4.08 -12.05 -21.85
C ARG A 465 3.86 -12.23 -23.34
N LEU A 466 4.91 -12.69 -24.04
CA LEU A 466 4.91 -12.82 -25.50
C LEU A 466 3.90 -13.86 -26.00
N ASP A 467 3.71 -14.96 -25.28
CA ASP A 467 2.74 -16.01 -25.62
C ASP A 467 1.30 -15.49 -25.56
N ILE A 468 0.98 -14.67 -24.55
CA ILE A 468 -0.34 -14.01 -24.44
C ILE A 468 -0.55 -12.98 -25.56
N LEU A 469 0.48 -12.20 -25.90
CA LEU A 469 0.42 -11.26 -27.02
C LEU A 469 0.16 -11.98 -28.35
N GLN A 470 0.84 -13.11 -28.59
CA GLN A 470 0.63 -13.93 -29.79
C GLN A 470 -0.79 -14.49 -29.84
N ALA A 471 -1.28 -15.07 -28.75
CA ALA A 471 -2.65 -15.58 -28.65
C ALA A 471 -3.70 -14.49 -28.88
N ALA A 472 -3.44 -13.26 -28.43
CA ALA A 472 -4.28 -12.09 -28.67
C ALA A 472 -4.28 -11.62 -30.14
N GLY A 473 -3.39 -12.16 -30.98
CA GLY A 473 -3.26 -11.84 -32.40
C GLY A 473 -2.25 -10.74 -32.72
N ALA A 474 -1.25 -10.51 -31.87
CA ALA A 474 -0.22 -9.48 -32.10
C ALA A 474 0.51 -9.64 -33.44
N ASP A 475 0.65 -10.87 -33.95
CA ASP A 475 1.24 -11.14 -35.27
C ASP A 475 0.41 -10.55 -36.43
N ARG A 476 -0.90 -10.38 -36.27
CA ARG A 476 -1.82 -9.93 -37.33
C ARG A 476 -2.41 -8.54 -37.09
N ALA A 477 -2.38 -8.07 -35.85
CA ALA A 477 -2.88 -6.75 -35.50
C ALA A 477 -2.07 -5.66 -36.20
N ARG A 478 -2.68 -4.48 -36.35
CA ARG A 478 -2.03 -3.29 -36.92
C ARG A 478 -1.62 -2.31 -35.83
N ILE A 479 -2.42 -2.21 -34.77
CA ILE A 479 -2.24 -1.25 -33.69
C ILE A 479 -2.25 -1.98 -32.36
N LEU A 480 -1.30 -1.64 -31.50
CA LEU A 480 -1.32 -2.01 -30.09
C LEU A 480 -1.37 -0.74 -29.23
N ILE A 481 -2.44 -0.64 -28.44
CA ILE A 481 -2.66 0.44 -27.48
C ILE A 481 -2.19 -0.04 -26.11
N ALA A 482 -1.07 0.50 -25.66
CA ALA A 482 -0.46 0.20 -24.37
C ALA A 482 -1.05 1.12 -23.29
N ALA A 483 -2.13 0.65 -22.65
CA ALA A 483 -2.99 1.41 -21.73
C ALA A 483 -2.83 0.99 -20.26
N ILE A 484 -1.79 0.21 -19.94
CA ILE A 484 -1.48 -0.26 -18.58
C ILE A 484 -1.22 0.94 -17.66
N GLY A 485 -1.72 0.87 -16.43
CA GLY A 485 -1.66 2.00 -15.50
C GLY A 485 -0.33 2.20 -14.80
N SER A 486 0.52 1.18 -14.71
CA SER A 486 1.87 1.25 -14.15
C SER A 486 2.86 1.65 -15.24
N PRO A 487 3.58 2.77 -15.12
CA PRO A 487 4.60 3.20 -16.07
C PRO A 487 5.65 2.13 -16.38
N ASP A 488 6.17 1.46 -15.35
CA ASP A 488 7.23 0.46 -15.48
C ASP A 488 6.79 -0.76 -16.30
N ILE A 489 5.58 -1.26 -16.03
CA ILE A 489 5.00 -2.40 -16.77
C ILE A 489 4.67 -1.98 -18.21
N ASN A 490 4.20 -0.74 -18.42
CA ASN A 490 3.90 -0.23 -19.75
C ASN A 490 5.19 -0.09 -20.59
N GLN A 491 6.29 0.36 -19.98
CA GLN A 491 7.61 0.42 -20.60
C GLN A 491 8.14 -0.98 -20.95
N GLU A 492 8.02 -1.95 -20.04
CA GLU A 492 8.41 -3.35 -20.31
C GLU A 492 7.62 -3.94 -21.50
N LEU A 493 6.31 -3.70 -21.54
CA LEU A 493 5.46 -4.10 -22.67
C LEU A 493 5.97 -3.48 -23.98
N VAL A 494 6.24 -2.18 -23.99
CA VAL A 494 6.73 -1.45 -25.17
C VAL A 494 8.05 -2.04 -25.67
N GLU A 495 9.02 -2.26 -24.78
CA GLU A 495 10.33 -2.83 -25.13
C GLU A 495 10.18 -4.22 -25.79
N LYS A 496 9.36 -5.09 -25.21
CA LYS A 496 9.12 -6.44 -25.74
C LYS A 496 8.39 -6.41 -27.10
N VAL A 497 7.40 -5.53 -27.26
CA VAL A 497 6.65 -5.41 -28.50
C VAL A 497 7.52 -4.83 -29.62
N GLN A 498 8.32 -3.80 -29.37
CA GLN A 498 9.26 -3.25 -30.36
C GLN A 498 10.25 -4.32 -30.86
N ARG A 499 10.72 -5.21 -29.98
CA ARG A 499 11.64 -6.29 -30.35
C ARG A 499 10.96 -7.39 -31.16
N ARG A 500 9.76 -7.83 -30.78
CA ARG A 500 9.13 -9.04 -31.34
C ARG A 500 8.15 -8.77 -32.49
N PHE A 501 7.47 -7.63 -32.47
CA PHE A 501 6.40 -7.27 -33.41
C PHE A 501 6.65 -5.87 -34.01
N PRO A 502 7.72 -5.69 -34.79
CA PRO A 502 8.11 -4.38 -35.33
C PRO A 502 7.08 -3.79 -36.30
N HIS A 503 6.14 -4.59 -36.82
CA HIS A 503 5.05 -4.14 -37.68
C HIS A 503 3.91 -3.44 -36.92
N LEU A 504 3.82 -3.62 -35.59
CA LEU A 504 2.76 -3.01 -34.80
C LEU A 504 2.99 -1.51 -34.61
N THR A 505 1.98 -0.72 -34.92
CA THR A 505 1.96 0.69 -34.54
C THR A 505 1.61 0.79 -33.05
N LEU A 506 2.62 1.16 -32.25
CA LEU A 506 2.46 1.37 -30.82
C LEU A 506 1.83 2.74 -30.55
N MET A 507 0.79 2.76 -29.71
CA MET A 507 0.15 3.95 -29.16
C MET A 507 0.15 3.81 -27.63
N VAL A 508 0.92 4.65 -26.94
CA VAL A 508 1.27 4.40 -25.54
C VAL A 508 0.70 5.47 -24.63
N ARG A 509 0.01 5.05 -23.57
CA ARG A 509 -0.41 5.94 -22.48
C ARG A 509 0.80 6.33 -21.63
N ALA A 510 0.92 7.62 -21.34
CA ALA A 510 1.83 8.16 -20.34
C ALA A 510 1.04 8.74 -19.16
N GLN A 511 1.48 8.48 -17.92
CA GLN A 511 0.84 9.05 -16.73
C GLN A 511 1.10 10.56 -16.60
N GLY A 512 2.24 11.04 -17.11
CA GLY A 512 2.63 12.44 -17.06
C GLY A 512 3.85 12.73 -17.92
N ARG A 513 4.45 13.92 -17.75
CA ARG A 513 5.65 14.34 -18.50
C ARG A 513 6.89 13.46 -18.25
N PRO A 514 7.24 13.08 -16.99
CA PRO A 514 8.41 12.24 -16.75
C PRO A 514 8.34 10.89 -17.48
N ASP A 515 7.18 10.24 -17.39
CA ASP A 515 6.90 8.96 -18.08
C ASP A 515 6.92 9.13 -19.61
N ALA A 516 6.34 10.22 -20.14
CA ALA A 516 6.41 10.54 -21.55
C ALA A 516 7.86 10.72 -22.05
N TYR A 517 8.75 11.35 -21.26
CA TYR A 517 10.16 11.49 -21.62
C TYR A 517 10.86 10.13 -21.72
N THR A 518 10.60 9.23 -20.76
CA THR A 518 11.15 7.86 -20.81
C THR A 518 10.70 7.12 -22.08
N LEU A 519 9.40 7.22 -22.44
CA LEU A 519 8.87 6.62 -23.66
C LEU A 519 9.47 7.25 -24.94
N MET A 520 9.80 8.54 -24.93
CA MET A 520 10.51 9.18 -26.03
C MET A 520 11.94 8.65 -26.19
N ASP A 521 12.65 8.40 -25.09
CA ASP A 521 13.98 7.81 -25.13
C ASP A 521 13.95 6.39 -25.73
N MET A 522 12.85 5.67 -25.54
CA MET A 522 12.58 4.37 -26.18
C MET A 522 12.19 4.49 -27.67
N GLY A 523 12.19 5.70 -28.23
CA GLY A 523 11.87 5.98 -29.63
C GLY A 523 10.38 5.96 -29.97
N ILE A 524 9.49 5.97 -28.96
CA ILE A 524 8.05 6.02 -29.18
C ILE A 524 7.62 7.42 -29.59
N ARG A 525 6.86 7.51 -30.68
CA ARG A 525 6.32 8.77 -31.21
C ARG A 525 4.87 9.03 -30.77
N ASN A 526 4.05 8.00 -30.70
CA ASN A 526 2.62 8.13 -30.39
C ASN A 526 2.40 8.00 -28.87
N ILE A 527 2.65 9.08 -28.13
CA ILE A 527 2.55 9.13 -26.68
C ILE A 527 1.33 9.97 -26.29
N TYR A 528 0.43 9.40 -25.48
CA TYR A 528 -0.81 10.03 -25.05
C TYR A 528 -0.80 10.24 -23.53
N ARG A 529 -0.71 11.49 -23.08
CA ARG A 529 -0.73 11.83 -21.64
C ARG A 529 -2.15 11.76 -21.10
N GLU A 530 -2.38 10.93 -20.09
CA GLU A 530 -3.72 10.54 -19.62
C GLU A 530 -4.65 11.71 -19.27
N SER A 531 -4.14 12.79 -18.69
CA SER A 531 -4.96 13.91 -18.18
C SER A 531 -5.00 15.12 -19.10
N LEU A 532 -4.12 15.24 -20.09
CA LEU A 532 -3.90 16.48 -20.84
C LEU A 532 -5.19 16.97 -21.53
N ASP A 533 -5.79 16.13 -22.38
CA ASP A 533 -7.00 16.47 -23.12
C ASP A 533 -8.18 16.82 -22.20
N THR A 534 -8.32 16.09 -21.09
CA THR A 534 -9.39 16.34 -20.11
C THR A 534 -9.19 17.67 -19.39
N SER A 535 -7.96 18.00 -19.01
CA SER A 535 -7.60 19.28 -18.40
C SER A 535 -7.84 20.46 -19.35
N VAL A 536 -7.45 20.32 -20.62
CA VAL A 536 -7.69 21.37 -21.63
C VAL A 536 -9.18 21.55 -21.90
N ARG A 537 -9.94 20.45 -22.01
CA ARG A 537 -11.40 20.52 -22.17
C ARG A 537 -12.07 21.27 -21.03
N LEU A 538 -11.68 21.02 -19.79
CA LEU A 538 -12.17 21.77 -18.63
C LEU A 538 -11.83 23.27 -18.74
N GLY A 539 -10.62 23.60 -19.20
CA GLY A 539 -10.21 24.98 -19.47
C GLY A 539 -11.06 25.66 -20.54
N VAL A 540 -11.40 24.95 -21.62
CA VAL A 540 -12.32 25.43 -22.66
C VAL A 540 -13.70 25.73 -22.06
N ASP A 541 -14.27 24.81 -21.28
CA ASP A 541 -15.56 25.01 -20.65
C ASP A 541 -15.54 26.18 -19.63
N ALA A 542 -14.43 26.36 -18.90
CA ALA A 542 -14.23 27.51 -18.02
C ALA A 542 -14.21 28.83 -18.80
N LEU A 543 -13.50 28.91 -19.93
CA LEU A 543 -13.52 30.10 -20.81
C LEU A 543 -14.94 30.38 -21.32
N VAL A 544 -15.67 29.35 -21.74
CA VAL A 544 -17.06 29.51 -22.21
C VAL A 544 -17.94 30.08 -21.09
N LYS A 545 -17.80 29.59 -19.85
CA LYS A 545 -18.54 30.12 -18.70
C LYS A 545 -18.14 31.55 -18.30
N LEU A 546 -16.93 31.98 -18.64
CA LEU A 546 -16.47 33.36 -18.49
C LEU A 546 -16.92 34.30 -19.63
N GLY A 547 -17.75 33.80 -20.56
CA GLY A 547 -18.32 34.60 -21.65
C GLY A 547 -17.54 34.53 -22.97
N PHE A 548 -16.52 33.66 -23.07
CA PHE A 548 -15.84 33.43 -24.35
C PHE A 548 -16.71 32.58 -25.28
N ARG A 549 -16.62 32.86 -26.58
CA ARG A 549 -17.32 32.07 -27.60
C ARG A 549 -16.80 30.63 -27.65
N ARG A 550 -17.71 29.63 -27.71
CA ARG A 550 -17.36 28.20 -27.70
C ARG A 550 -16.39 27.81 -28.80
N TYR A 551 -16.61 28.28 -30.03
CA TYR A 551 -15.70 28.01 -31.14
C TYR A 551 -14.28 28.53 -30.88
N SER A 552 -14.16 29.80 -30.44
CA SER A 552 -12.88 30.42 -30.14
C SER A 552 -12.16 29.74 -28.99
N ALA A 553 -12.86 29.41 -27.91
CA ALA A 553 -12.31 28.69 -26.76
C ALA A 553 -11.84 27.28 -27.17
N THR A 554 -12.63 26.56 -27.97
CA THR A 554 -12.28 25.21 -28.46
C THR A 554 -11.04 25.25 -29.35
N ARG A 555 -10.96 26.23 -30.28
CA ARG A 555 -9.77 26.44 -31.11
C ARG A 555 -8.54 26.77 -30.28
N ALA A 556 -8.68 27.64 -29.26
CA ALA A 556 -7.58 27.94 -28.33
C ALA A 556 -7.11 26.70 -27.57
N GLY A 557 -8.04 25.84 -27.13
CA GLY A 557 -7.71 24.55 -26.51
C GLY A 557 -6.95 23.62 -27.45
N GLN A 558 -7.39 23.49 -28.71
CA GLN A 558 -6.68 22.70 -29.73
C GLN A 558 -5.27 23.23 -30.00
N ASN A 559 -5.11 24.54 -30.11
CA ASN A 559 -3.81 25.17 -30.29
C ASN A 559 -2.92 24.96 -29.06
N PHE A 560 -3.48 25.06 -27.85
CA PHE A 560 -2.76 24.77 -26.61
C PHE A 560 -2.21 23.34 -26.61
N LEU A 561 -3.03 22.34 -26.94
CA LEU A 561 -2.59 20.94 -27.05
C LEU A 561 -1.41 20.78 -28.01
N LYS A 562 -1.53 21.34 -29.22
CA LYS A 562 -0.49 21.30 -30.24
C LYS A 562 0.83 21.92 -29.76
N TYR A 563 0.76 23.07 -29.11
CA TYR A 563 1.96 23.76 -28.61
C TYR A 563 2.58 23.02 -27.43
N ASP A 564 1.77 22.47 -26.52
CA ASP A 564 2.24 21.74 -25.35
C ASP A 564 2.93 20.41 -25.75
N GLU A 565 2.39 19.70 -26.75
CA GLU A 565 3.04 18.52 -27.34
C GLU A 565 4.36 18.86 -28.04
N ALA A 566 4.43 19.95 -28.79
CA ALA A 566 5.67 20.40 -29.42
C ALA A 566 6.72 20.82 -28.38
N ALA A 567 6.30 21.51 -27.31
CA ALA A 567 7.16 21.90 -26.21
C ALA A 567 7.73 20.67 -25.48
N MET A 568 6.93 19.63 -25.29
CA MET A 568 7.37 18.37 -24.67
C MET A 568 8.60 17.78 -25.38
N HIS A 569 8.62 17.76 -26.72
CA HIS A 569 9.78 17.29 -27.49
C HIS A 569 11.03 18.16 -27.34
N ARG A 570 10.87 19.48 -27.14
CA ARG A 570 11.98 20.42 -26.91
C ARG A 570 12.54 20.35 -25.49
N LEU A 571 11.71 19.98 -24.53
CA LEU A 571 12.05 19.89 -23.11
C LEU A 571 12.74 18.55 -22.77
N ALA A 572 12.39 17.47 -23.48
CA ALA A 572 12.93 16.13 -23.22
C ALA A 572 14.48 16.05 -23.15
N PRO A 573 15.27 16.76 -23.98
CA PRO A 573 16.73 16.73 -23.91
C PRO A 573 17.32 17.41 -22.65
N HIS A 574 16.62 18.40 -22.09
CA HIS A 574 17.12 19.23 -20.99
C HIS A 574 16.73 18.69 -19.61
N ARG A 575 16.03 17.55 -19.53
CA ARG A 575 15.41 17.03 -18.30
C ARG A 575 16.37 16.69 -17.16
N HIS A 576 17.64 16.41 -17.47
CA HIS A 576 18.66 16.02 -16.48
C HIS A 576 19.43 17.22 -15.91
N ASP A 577 19.21 18.43 -16.45
CA ASP A 577 19.76 19.68 -15.94
C ASP A 577 18.60 20.56 -15.48
N GLU A 578 18.42 20.66 -14.15
CA GLU A 578 17.33 21.40 -13.54
C GLU A 578 17.31 22.88 -13.98
N SER A 579 18.50 23.49 -14.09
CA SER A 579 18.63 24.90 -14.46
C SER A 579 18.24 25.13 -15.92
N ALA A 580 18.72 24.29 -16.84
CA ALA A 580 18.36 24.34 -18.25
C ALA A 580 16.88 24.00 -18.46
N TYR A 581 16.36 22.98 -17.76
CA TYR A 581 14.96 22.58 -17.84
C TYR A 581 14.02 23.72 -17.42
N ILE A 582 14.30 24.39 -16.30
CA ILE A 582 13.49 25.53 -15.82
C ILE A 582 13.54 26.68 -16.83
N PHE A 583 14.73 27.00 -17.34
CA PHE A 583 14.92 28.05 -18.34
C PHE A 583 14.11 27.76 -19.62
N THR A 584 14.28 26.59 -20.22
CA THR A 584 13.55 26.19 -21.43
C THR A 584 12.05 26.08 -21.18
N THR A 585 11.63 25.64 -20.00
CA THR A 585 10.20 25.59 -19.63
C THR A 585 9.59 26.99 -19.64
N ARG A 586 10.25 27.98 -19.02
CA ARG A 586 9.79 29.38 -19.03
C ARG A 586 9.69 29.93 -20.44
N GLU A 587 10.71 29.68 -21.26
CA GLU A 587 10.73 30.10 -22.66
C GLU A 587 9.56 29.48 -23.46
N GLN A 588 9.29 28.18 -23.29
CA GLN A 588 8.17 27.52 -23.98
C GLN A 588 6.81 28.03 -23.50
N VAL A 589 6.64 28.31 -22.21
CA VAL A 589 5.41 28.91 -21.67
C VAL A 589 5.18 30.29 -22.25
N GLU A 590 6.20 31.15 -22.23
CA GLU A 590 6.11 32.50 -22.81
C GLU A 590 5.81 32.47 -24.31
N LEU A 591 6.45 31.56 -25.06
CA LEU A 591 6.16 31.35 -26.47
C LEU A 591 4.71 30.90 -26.69
N GLN A 592 4.22 29.96 -25.89
CA GLN A 592 2.85 29.45 -25.99
C GLN A 592 1.82 30.54 -25.69
N GLU A 593 2.05 31.36 -24.66
CA GLU A 593 1.20 32.51 -24.34
C GLU A 593 1.16 33.54 -25.49
N ARG A 594 2.32 33.87 -26.06
CA ARG A 594 2.40 34.78 -27.21
C ARG A 594 1.66 34.23 -28.42
N LEU A 595 1.83 32.94 -28.75
CA LEU A 595 1.15 32.29 -29.88
C LEU A 595 -0.37 32.27 -29.70
N LEU A 596 -0.85 31.91 -28.50
CA LEU A 596 -2.29 31.90 -28.21
C LEU A 596 -2.90 33.31 -28.19
N THR A 597 -2.15 34.30 -27.71
CA THR A 597 -2.58 35.71 -27.73
C THR A 597 -2.70 36.22 -29.16
N HIS A 598 -1.69 35.95 -29.99
CA HIS A 598 -1.71 36.30 -31.41
C HIS A 598 -2.87 35.60 -32.15
N ASP A 599 -3.11 34.31 -31.88
CA ASP A 599 -4.24 33.56 -32.47
C ASP A 599 -5.61 34.15 -32.05
N ARG A 600 -5.71 34.66 -30.82
CA ARG A 600 -6.91 35.32 -30.31
C ARG A 600 -7.14 36.67 -30.98
N GLU A 601 -6.07 37.43 -31.22
CA GLU A 601 -6.12 38.75 -31.85
C GLU A 601 -6.31 38.66 -33.38
N ALA A 602 -5.85 37.57 -34.00
CA ALA A 602 -5.88 37.37 -35.45
C ALA A 602 -7.21 36.86 -36.03
N ASN A 603 -8.24 36.55 -35.22
CA ASN A 603 -9.47 35.93 -35.71
C ASN A 603 -10.65 36.94 -35.89
N PRO A 604 -11.09 37.26 -37.13
CA PRO A 604 -12.10 38.29 -37.43
C PRO A 604 -13.57 37.81 -37.41
N ALA A 605 -13.87 36.59 -36.92
CA ALA A 605 -15.22 36.02 -37.00
C ALA A 605 -16.16 36.54 -35.89
N LEU A 606 -16.46 37.85 -35.94
CA LEU A 606 -17.51 38.51 -35.15
C LEU A 606 -18.92 37.99 -35.49
N ASN A 607 -19.13 37.33 -36.64
CA ASN A 607 -20.49 37.06 -37.18
C ASN A 607 -20.82 35.59 -37.57
N ASP A 608 -19.92 34.61 -37.41
CA ASP A 608 -20.22 33.23 -37.84
C ASP A 608 -20.84 32.40 -36.71
N HIS A 609 -22.14 32.52 -36.43
CA HIS A 609 -22.86 31.85 -35.33
C HIS A 609 -23.30 30.40 -35.61
N ALA A 610 -22.77 29.73 -36.64
CA ALA A 610 -23.26 28.41 -37.06
C ALA A 610 -23.17 27.30 -35.99
N TRP A 611 -22.31 27.46 -34.98
CA TRP A 611 -22.08 26.50 -33.90
C TRP A 611 -22.79 26.83 -32.57
N ASP A 612 -23.47 27.98 -32.47
CA ASP A 612 -24.11 28.46 -31.23
C ASP A 612 -25.64 28.27 -31.25
N SER A 613 -26.15 27.24 -31.94
CA SER A 613 -27.60 27.01 -32.13
C SER A 613 -28.39 26.76 -30.83
N GLU A 614 -27.73 26.36 -29.75
CA GLU A 614 -28.35 26.17 -28.44
C GLU A 614 -28.63 27.49 -27.69
N VAL A 615 -27.99 28.61 -28.06
CA VAL A 615 -28.14 29.90 -27.37
C VAL A 615 -29.40 30.66 -27.84
N ARG A 616 -30.02 30.26 -28.95
CA ARG A 616 -31.18 30.97 -29.53
C ARG A 616 -32.54 30.54 -28.98
N ALA A 617 -32.60 29.57 -28.07
CA ALA A 617 -33.85 29.03 -27.54
C ALA A 617 -34.45 29.83 -26.34
N ASP A 618 -33.71 30.77 -25.75
CA ASP A 618 -34.09 31.42 -24.49
C ASP A 618 -34.48 32.92 -24.62
N HIS A 619 -34.93 33.38 -25.79
CA HIS A 619 -35.56 34.70 -25.92
C HIS A 619 -37.04 34.56 -26.28
N PRO A 620 -37.98 34.97 -25.38
CA PRO A 620 -39.37 35.05 -25.74
C PRO A 620 -39.57 36.17 -26.78
N PRO A 621 -40.54 36.04 -27.71
CA PRO A 621 -40.81 37.08 -28.69
C PRO A 621 -41.31 38.34 -27.99
N ASP A 622 -40.68 39.49 -28.31
CA ASP A 622 -41.08 40.82 -27.87
C ASP A 622 -42.60 41.01 -28.06
N ALA A 623 -43.30 41.22 -26.95
CA ALA A 623 -44.67 41.69 -26.95
C ALA A 623 -44.68 43.14 -27.46
N GLY A 624 -45.39 43.35 -28.56
CA GLY A 624 -45.36 44.58 -29.32
C GLY A 624 -45.88 45.82 -28.58
N THR A 625 -45.40 46.97 -29.04
CA THR A 625 -46.06 48.26 -28.89
C THR A 625 -46.09 48.99 -30.23
N GLY A 626 -47.29 49.22 -30.73
CA GLY A 626 -47.62 50.22 -31.73
C GLY A 626 -49.05 50.03 -32.23
N PRO A 627 -49.84 51.09 -32.51
CA PRO A 627 -49.63 52.51 -32.24
C PRO A 627 -50.23 53.00 -30.90
#